data_AF-A0A7Y5PHL8-F1
#
_entry.id   AF-A0A7Y5PHL8-F1
#
_cell.length_a   1.000
_cell.length_b   1.000
_cell.length_c   1.000
_cell.angle_alpha   90.00
_cell.angle_beta   90.00
_cell.angle_gamma   90.00
#
_symmetry.space_group_name_H-M   'P 1'
#
loop_
_entity.id
_entity.type
_entity.pdbx_description
1 polymer ?
#
loop_
_entity_poly.entity_id
_entity_poly.type
_entity_poly.pdbx_seq_one_letter_code
_entity_poly.pdbx_strand_id
1 'polypeptide(L)'
;MRIDGGRIKAVLGADDPLPAAAAARRLDLAGRHVYPGLIAANTSLGLVEVNSVRATLDTTETGAVNPHARAVVAVNADSELIPVARANGVLAALTVPLAGRRGLISGTSALIQLDGWNWQDMALVPEVGLHVHLPSMRLTRHALPSLSEPMLDELRLSTSRRLRLLDDSFESARAYSRLRQSDPNAPWDARWEAMRPVFEQQRPVFVHADELAQIRHALGLAERFELRLVIVGGADAWRMPELLRQRGVPH
;
A
#
# COMPACT_ATOMS: atom_id res chain seq x y z
N MET A 1 -15.57 -29.21 3.52
CA MET A 1 -14.59 -28.37 4.26
C MET A 1 -14.93 -28.41 5.75
N ARG A 2 -13.94 -28.64 6.62
CA ARG A 2 -14.11 -28.62 8.09
C ARG A 2 -13.45 -27.36 8.67
N ILE A 3 -14.19 -26.62 9.46
CA ILE A 3 -13.73 -25.43 10.18
C ILE A 3 -13.76 -25.71 11.67
N ASP A 4 -12.71 -25.32 12.38
CA ASP A 4 -12.61 -25.41 13.84
C ASP A 4 -11.68 -24.31 14.37
N GLY A 5 -12.09 -23.65 15.46
CA GLY A 5 -11.38 -22.50 16.03
C GLY A 5 -11.12 -21.38 15.02
N GLY A 6 -12.08 -21.10 14.13
CA GLY A 6 -11.95 -20.06 13.09
C GLY A 6 -10.97 -20.37 11.95
N ARG A 7 -10.46 -21.61 11.86
CA ARG A 7 -9.51 -22.03 10.81
C ARG A 7 -10.02 -23.23 10.03
N ILE A 8 -9.65 -23.29 8.75
CA ILE A 8 -9.86 -24.49 7.93
C ILE A 8 -8.93 -25.59 8.44
N LYS A 9 -9.49 -26.71 8.91
CA LYS A 9 -8.73 -27.87 9.40
C LYS A 9 -8.62 -28.99 8.37
N ALA A 10 -9.55 -29.05 7.42
CA ALA A 10 -9.54 -30.04 6.35
C ALA A 10 -10.37 -29.57 5.16
N VAL A 11 -9.86 -29.84 3.96
CA VAL A 11 -10.63 -29.81 2.70
C VAL A 11 -10.64 -31.25 2.22
N LEU A 12 -11.84 -31.80 2.10
CA LEU A 12 -12.07 -33.20 1.76
C LEU A 12 -12.64 -33.27 0.34
N GLY A 13 -12.21 -34.26 -0.43
CA GLY A 13 -12.79 -34.63 -1.71
C GLY A 13 -14.19 -35.22 -1.57
N ALA A 14 -14.84 -35.46 -2.71
CA ALA A 14 -16.21 -35.99 -2.74
C ALA A 14 -16.32 -37.39 -2.09
N ASP A 15 -15.27 -38.20 -2.25
CA ASP A 15 -15.22 -39.60 -1.80
C ASP A 15 -14.56 -39.78 -0.43
N ASP A 16 -14.07 -38.69 0.16
CA ASP A 16 -13.42 -38.76 1.46
C ASP A 16 -14.48 -39.01 2.57
N PRO A 17 -14.21 -39.93 3.50
CA PRO A 17 -15.12 -40.17 4.60
C PRO A 17 -15.24 -38.91 5.46
N LEU A 18 -16.47 -38.44 5.65
CA LEU A 18 -16.75 -37.36 6.58
C LEU A 18 -16.26 -37.78 7.97
N PRO A 19 -15.32 -37.05 8.60
CA PRO A 19 -14.83 -37.42 9.92
C PRO A 19 -16.00 -37.43 10.90
N ALA A 20 -16.10 -38.50 11.69
CA ALA A 20 -17.11 -38.63 12.74
C ALA A 20 -16.92 -37.51 13.77
N ALA A 21 -17.64 -36.41 13.59
CA ALA A 21 -17.54 -35.24 14.45
C ALA A 21 -18.85 -35.11 15.23
N ALA A 22 -18.88 -35.68 16.44
CA ALA A 22 -20.05 -35.73 17.31
C ALA A 22 -20.60 -34.35 17.76
N ALA A 23 -19.96 -33.24 17.34
CA ALA A 23 -20.37 -31.88 17.70
C ALA A 23 -20.24 -30.84 16.55
N ALA A 24 -19.95 -31.25 15.31
CA ALA A 24 -19.81 -30.29 14.21
C ALA A 24 -21.17 -29.93 13.60
N ARG A 25 -21.50 -28.65 13.51
CA ARG A 25 -22.67 -28.18 12.76
C ARG A 25 -22.47 -28.47 11.27
N ARG A 26 -23.33 -29.30 10.69
CA ARG A 26 -23.36 -29.57 9.25
C ARG A 26 -24.13 -28.45 8.54
N LEU A 27 -23.52 -27.88 7.50
CA LEU A 27 -24.15 -26.93 6.59
C LEU A 27 -24.18 -27.59 5.22
N ASP A 28 -25.37 -27.83 4.68
CA ASP A 28 -25.54 -28.28 3.30
C ASP A 28 -25.51 -27.08 2.37
N LEU A 29 -24.59 -27.13 1.40
CA LEU A 29 -24.35 -26.09 0.42
C LEU A 29 -24.51 -26.65 -1.01
N ALA A 30 -25.29 -27.72 -1.18
CA ALA A 30 -25.60 -28.28 -2.50
C ALA A 30 -26.10 -27.19 -3.46
N GLY A 31 -25.54 -27.16 -4.67
CA GLY A 31 -25.86 -26.14 -5.69
C GLY A 31 -25.33 -24.73 -5.38
N ARG A 32 -24.49 -24.56 -4.34
CA ARG A 32 -23.82 -23.30 -4.01
C ARG A 32 -22.33 -23.39 -4.28
N HIS A 33 -21.71 -22.23 -4.45
CA HIS A 33 -20.26 -22.11 -4.58
C HIS A 33 -19.67 -21.52 -3.30
N VAL A 34 -18.55 -22.09 -2.85
CA VAL A 34 -17.79 -21.59 -1.70
C VAL A 34 -16.45 -21.07 -2.21
N TYR A 35 -16.16 -19.82 -1.89
CA TYR A 35 -14.92 -19.15 -2.26
C TYR A 35 -14.18 -18.68 -1.01
N PRO A 36 -12.84 -18.57 -1.04
CA PRO A 36 -12.13 -17.78 -0.05
C PRO A 36 -12.60 -16.33 -0.11
N GLY A 37 -12.54 -15.63 1.03
CA GLY A 37 -12.76 -14.20 1.05
C GLY A 37 -11.73 -13.48 0.19
N LEU A 38 -12.19 -12.53 -0.62
CA LEU A 38 -11.33 -11.69 -1.42
C LEU A 38 -10.55 -10.72 -0.52
N ILE A 39 -9.35 -10.36 -0.96
CA ILE A 39 -8.48 -9.39 -0.30
C ILE A 39 -8.33 -8.18 -1.23
N ALA A 40 -8.80 -7.01 -0.79
CA ALA A 40 -8.56 -5.76 -1.51
C ALA A 40 -7.11 -5.30 -1.27
N ALA A 41 -6.22 -5.52 -2.25
CA ALA A 41 -4.77 -5.38 -2.04
C ALA A 41 -4.23 -3.93 -2.07
N ASN A 42 -5.05 -2.93 -2.39
CA ASN A 42 -4.68 -1.51 -2.36
C ASN A 42 -5.95 -0.67 -2.38
N THR A 43 -6.39 -0.16 -1.22
CA THR A 43 -7.65 0.58 -1.10
C THR A 43 -7.59 1.59 0.04
N SER A 44 -8.44 2.61 0.02
CA SER A 44 -8.68 3.49 1.18
C SER A 44 -9.81 2.98 2.08
N LEU A 45 -10.37 1.80 1.80
CA LEU A 45 -11.46 1.21 2.57
C LEU A 45 -11.12 1.13 4.06
N GLY A 46 -12.08 1.51 4.89
CA GLY A 46 -11.92 1.55 6.33
C GLY A 46 -11.22 2.79 6.84
N LEU A 47 -10.50 3.58 6.02
CA LEU A 47 -10.13 4.93 6.46
C LEU A 47 -11.38 5.78 6.55
N VAL A 48 -11.37 6.79 7.42
CA VAL A 48 -12.41 7.83 7.44
C VAL A 48 -12.60 8.31 6.01
N GLU A 49 -13.74 7.96 5.44
CA GLU A 49 -14.09 8.31 4.08
C GLU A 49 -14.14 9.83 4.03
N VAL A 50 -13.12 10.41 3.42
CA VAL A 50 -13.13 11.80 3.00
C VAL A 50 -14.13 11.88 1.84
N ASN A 51 -15.40 11.58 2.10
CA ASN A 51 -16.50 11.80 1.18
C ASN A 51 -16.54 13.31 0.93
N SER A 52 -15.95 13.72 -0.19
CA SER A 52 -16.33 14.90 -0.97
C SER A 52 -16.41 16.27 -0.28
N VAL A 53 -15.76 16.48 0.86
CA VAL A 53 -15.71 17.81 1.50
C VAL A 53 -14.25 18.20 1.74
N ARG A 54 -13.74 19.07 0.84
CA ARG A 54 -12.45 19.79 0.89
C ARG A 54 -11.19 19.10 0.35
N ALA A 55 -11.28 18.45 -0.81
CA ALA A 55 -10.10 18.39 -1.71
C ALA A 55 -9.83 19.74 -2.41
N THR A 56 -10.70 20.75 -2.21
CA THR A 56 -10.67 22.04 -2.91
C THR A 56 -10.20 23.23 -2.06
N LEU A 57 -9.85 23.06 -0.79
CA LEU A 57 -9.34 24.16 0.05
C LEU A 57 -8.06 23.71 0.75
N ASP A 58 -6.94 24.19 0.21
CA ASP A 58 -5.57 24.22 0.75
C ASP A 58 -5.05 22.98 1.49
N THR A 59 -4.27 22.17 0.76
CA THR A 59 -3.37 21.16 1.35
C THR A 59 -2.03 21.77 1.75
N THR A 60 -2.03 22.97 2.35
CA THR A 60 -0.84 23.60 2.91
C THR A 60 -0.38 22.93 4.23
N GLU A 61 -1.20 22.08 4.87
CA GLU A 61 -0.88 21.53 6.20
C GLU A 61 -0.24 20.13 6.22
N THR A 62 -0.49 19.25 5.24
CA THR A 62 0.23 17.96 5.14
C THR A 62 1.38 18.06 4.15
N GLY A 63 2.61 17.92 4.64
CA GLY A 63 3.83 17.97 3.82
C GLY A 63 3.87 16.87 2.74
N ALA A 64 4.80 16.97 1.79
CA ALA A 64 4.96 15.96 0.74
C ALA A 64 5.50 14.61 1.26
N VAL A 65 6.04 14.58 2.48
CA VAL A 65 6.80 13.46 3.04
C VAL A 65 6.28 13.12 4.44
N ASN A 66 5.36 12.15 4.51
CA ASN A 66 4.68 11.73 5.74
C ASN A 66 4.88 10.24 6.06
N PRO A 67 6.12 9.72 6.14
CA PRO A 67 6.36 8.30 6.43
C PRO A 67 5.82 7.84 7.80
N HIS A 68 5.68 8.77 8.74
CA HIS A 68 5.16 8.52 10.10
C HIS A 68 3.63 8.38 10.15
N ALA A 69 2.92 8.70 9.07
CA ALA A 69 1.48 8.47 9.01
C ALA A 69 1.20 6.96 8.95
N ARG A 70 0.20 6.51 9.70
CA ARG A 70 -0.14 5.09 9.86
C ARG A 70 -1.62 4.90 9.56
N ALA A 71 -1.94 4.08 8.56
CA ALA A 71 -3.32 3.80 8.19
C ALA A 71 -4.12 3.19 9.35
N VAL A 72 -3.50 2.27 10.10
CA VAL A 72 -4.18 1.47 11.13
C VAL A 72 -4.92 2.31 12.17
N VAL A 73 -4.34 3.44 12.61
CA VAL A 73 -4.96 4.29 13.65
C VAL A 73 -6.06 5.19 13.10
N ALA A 74 -6.18 5.28 11.78
CA ALA A 74 -7.21 6.06 11.07
C ALA A 74 -8.35 5.18 10.55
N VAL A 75 -8.34 3.88 10.86
CA VAL A 75 -9.41 2.96 10.49
C VAL A 75 -10.66 3.25 11.33
N ASN A 76 -11.76 3.57 10.63
CA ASN A 76 -13.10 3.66 11.16
C ASN A 76 -13.82 2.31 10.98
N ALA A 77 -14.01 1.60 12.09
CA ALA A 77 -14.74 0.32 12.13
C ALA A 77 -16.22 0.49 11.73
N ASP A 78 -16.77 1.69 11.91
CA ASP A 78 -18.18 2.02 11.60
C ASP A 78 -18.36 2.54 10.16
N SER A 79 -17.40 2.32 9.25
CA SER A 79 -17.56 2.72 7.84
C SER A 79 -18.69 1.93 7.16
N GLU A 80 -19.62 2.66 6.54
CA GLU A 80 -20.73 2.08 5.75
C GLU A 80 -20.24 1.30 4.53
N LEU A 81 -19.02 1.55 4.05
CA LEU A 81 -18.42 0.78 2.96
C LEU A 81 -17.94 -0.61 3.39
N ILE A 82 -17.73 -0.86 4.69
CA ILE A 82 -17.30 -2.18 5.18
C ILE A 82 -18.38 -3.24 4.93
N PRO A 83 -19.65 -3.07 5.36
CA PRO A 83 -20.72 -4.00 5.04
C PRO A 83 -20.91 -4.21 3.53
N VAL A 84 -20.77 -3.16 2.72
CA VAL A 84 -20.88 -3.22 1.26
C VAL A 84 -19.78 -4.10 0.66
N ALA A 85 -18.53 -3.89 1.06
CA ALA A 85 -17.40 -4.69 0.59
C ALA A 85 -17.57 -6.18 0.98
N ARG A 86 -18.02 -6.45 2.21
CA ARG A 86 -18.30 -7.82 2.69
C ARG A 86 -19.41 -8.51 1.94
N ALA A 87 -20.50 -7.80 1.62
CA ALA A 87 -21.60 -8.35 0.83
C ALA A 87 -21.13 -8.78 -0.57
N ASN A 88 -20.05 -8.20 -1.08
CA ASN A 88 -19.41 -8.55 -2.35
C ASN A 88 -18.24 -9.56 -2.19
N GLY A 89 -18.07 -10.15 -1.00
CA GLY A 89 -17.09 -11.20 -0.74
C GLY A 89 -15.68 -10.72 -0.38
N VAL A 90 -15.45 -9.41 -0.21
CA VAL A 90 -14.18 -8.88 0.32
C VAL A 90 -14.18 -9.01 1.84
N LEU A 91 -13.23 -9.76 2.40
CA LEU A 91 -13.15 -10.01 3.85
C LEU A 91 -11.91 -9.40 4.51
N ALA A 92 -10.92 -9.00 3.72
CA ALA A 92 -9.75 -8.27 4.19
C ALA A 92 -9.34 -7.18 3.19
N ALA A 93 -8.66 -6.15 3.68
CA ALA A 93 -8.19 -5.04 2.88
C ALA A 93 -6.80 -4.59 3.33
N LEU A 94 -5.91 -4.35 2.37
CA LEU A 94 -4.73 -3.52 2.58
C LEU A 94 -5.17 -2.06 2.46
N THR A 95 -5.38 -1.44 3.61
CA THR A 95 -5.80 -0.06 3.73
C THR A 95 -4.59 0.87 3.63
N VAL A 96 -4.60 1.77 2.66
CA VAL A 96 -3.46 2.60 2.26
C VAL A 96 -3.77 4.08 2.53
N PRO A 97 -2.87 4.84 3.20
CA PRO A 97 -3.06 6.28 3.37
C PRO A 97 -3.13 6.98 2.01
N LEU A 98 -4.09 7.89 1.86
CA LEU A 98 -4.19 8.71 0.66
C LEU A 98 -3.00 9.67 0.57
N ALA A 99 -2.40 9.77 -0.62
CA ALA A 99 -1.50 10.87 -0.92
C ALA A 99 -2.32 12.09 -1.36
N GLY A 100 -2.04 13.25 -0.77
CA GLY A 100 -2.49 14.53 -1.34
C GLY A 100 -1.87 14.76 -2.72
N ARG A 101 -2.37 15.75 -3.48
CA ARG A 101 -1.91 16.05 -4.86
C ARG A 101 -0.39 16.20 -5.03
N ARG A 102 0.30 16.65 -3.97
CA ARG A 102 1.76 16.84 -3.93
C ARG A 102 2.48 15.81 -3.07
N GLY A 103 1.77 14.82 -2.52
CA GLY A 103 2.33 13.75 -1.71
C GLY A 103 3.35 12.93 -2.50
N LEU A 104 4.43 12.55 -1.82
CA LEU A 104 5.47 11.66 -2.31
C LEU A 104 5.58 10.44 -1.41
N ILE A 105 5.55 10.62 -0.09
CA ILE A 105 5.49 9.53 0.89
C ILE A 105 4.23 9.72 1.71
N SER A 106 3.29 8.77 1.60
CA SER A 106 1.95 8.87 2.19
C SER A 106 1.83 8.23 3.57
N GLY A 107 2.79 7.39 3.95
CA GLY A 107 2.79 6.66 5.22
C GLY A 107 2.72 5.16 5.02
N THR A 108 2.34 4.46 6.08
CA THR A 108 2.35 2.99 6.15
C THR A 108 0.92 2.44 6.10
N SER A 109 0.71 1.41 5.27
CA SER A 109 -0.56 0.69 5.17
C SER A 109 -0.78 -0.33 6.27
N ALA A 110 -2.03 -0.76 6.43
CA ALA A 110 -2.43 -1.79 7.36
C ALA A 110 -3.24 -2.87 6.65
N LEU A 111 -2.96 -4.15 6.91
CA LEU A 111 -3.84 -5.24 6.51
C LEU A 111 -4.88 -5.41 7.60
N ILE A 112 -6.14 -5.17 7.26
CA ILE A 112 -7.27 -5.31 8.16
C ILE A 112 -8.21 -6.42 7.69
N GLN A 113 -8.80 -7.16 8.63
CA GLN A 113 -10.03 -7.89 8.38
C GLN A 113 -11.20 -6.90 8.46
N LEU A 114 -12.24 -7.14 7.67
CA LEU A 114 -13.41 -6.27 7.62
C LEU A 114 -14.42 -6.59 8.74
N ASP A 115 -13.95 -7.12 9.87
CA ASP A 115 -14.74 -7.52 11.04
C ASP A 115 -14.04 -7.05 12.32
N GLY A 116 -14.77 -6.42 13.24
CA GLY A 116 -14.23 -5.93 14.50
C GLY A 116 -14.95 -4.68 15.00
N TRP A 117 -14.76 -4.33 16.27
CA TRP A 117 -15.39 -3.17 16.92
C TRP A 117 -14.52 -1.92 16.90
N ASN A 118 -13.21 -2.10 16.74
CA ASN A 118 -12.22 -1.05 16.71
C ASN A 118 -11.09 -1.45 15.76
N TRP A 119 -10.19 -0.52 15.48
CA TRP A 119 -9.08 -0.78 14.57
C TRP A 119 -8.12 -1.86 15.09
N GLN A 120 -7.99 -2.03 16.41
CA GLN A 120 -7.14 -3.06 17.01
C GLN A 120 -7.67 -4.47 16.70
N ASP A 121 -8.99 -4.67 16.82
CA ASP A 121 -9.66 -5.94 16.51
C ASP A 121 -9.58 -6.24 15.01
N MET A 122 -9.69 -5.20 14.18
CA MET A 122 -9.63 -5.33 12.73
C MET A 122 -8.21 -5.54 12.20
N ALA A 123 -7.16 -5.13 12.91
CA ALA A 123 -5.79 -5.18 12.40
C ALA A 123 -5.23 -6.61 12.38
N LEU A 124 -5.04 -7.17 11.19
CA LEU A 124 -4.29 -8.42 11.00
C LEU A 124 -2.78 -8.17 10.98
N VAL A 125 -2.36 -7.11 10.27
CA VAL A 125 -0.98 -6.60 10.26
C VAL A 125 -1.05 -5.08 10.33
N PRO A 126 -0.76 -4.45 11.49
CA PRO A 126 -0.92 -3.01 11.69
C PRO A 126 -0.07 -2.14 10.75
N GLU A 127 1.09 -2.64 10.32
CA GLU A 127 2.04 -1.90 9.50
C GLU A 127 2.66 -2.82 8.45
N VAL A 128 2.12 -2.79 7.23
CA VAL A 128 2.52 -3.69 6.15
C VAL A 128 3.69 -3.10 5.36
N GLY A 129 3.56 -1.89 4.82
CA GLY A 129 4.62 -1.26 4.04
C GLY A 129 4.43 0.22 3.80
N LEU A 130 5.53 0.89 3.46
CA LEU A 130 5.57 2.32 3.19
C LEU A 130 5.08 2.59 1.76
N HIS A 131 4.18 3.56 1.58
CA HIS A 131 3.64 3.91 0.26
C HIS A 131 4.26 5.20 -0.30
N VAL A 132 4.87 5.07 -1.47
CA VAL A 132 5.53 6.12 -2.25
C VAL A 132 4.75 6.39 -3.53
N HIS A 133 4.55 7.65 -3.89
CA HIS A 133 3.80 8.08 -5.07
C HIS A 133 4.71 8.88 -6.00
N LEU A 134 4.99 8.34 -7.19
CA LEU A 134 5.83 9.02 -8.16
C LEU A 134 5.02 10.05 -8.96
N PRO A 135 5.56 11.27 -9.19
CA PRO A 135 4.96 12.20 -10.15
C PRO A 135 4.92 11.58 -11.54
N SER A 136 3.96 12.01 -12.38
CA SER A 136 3.96 11.67 -13.80
C SER A 136 5.24 12.17 -14.47
N MET A 137 5.86 11.31 -15.28
CA MET A 137 7.04 11.58 -16.10
C MET A 137 6.70 11.60 -17.59
N ARG A 138 5.48 11.22 -17.98
CA ARG A 138 4.95 11.25 -19.36
C ARG A 138 4.44 12.64 -19.75
N LEU A 139 5.32 13.63 -19.65
CA LEU A 139 5.02 15.05 -19.89
C LEU A 139 5.37 15.46 -21.33
N THR A 140 4.69 14.85 -22.30
CA THR A 140 4.89 15.11 -23.73
C THR A 140 3.67 15.78 -24.35
N ARG A 141 3.86 16.51 -25.47
CA ARG A 141 2.74 17.09 -26.25
C ARG A 141 1.71 16.07 -26.69
N HIS A 142 2.13 14.83 -26.95
CA HIS A 142 1.21 13.77 -27.35
C HIS A 142 0.33 13.32 -26.17
N ALA A 143 0.90 13.22 -24.96
CA ALA A 143 0.15 12.84 -23.77
C ALA A 143 -0.72 13.99 -23.22
N LEU A 144 -0.30 15.24 -23.44
CA LEU A 144 -0.95 16.46 -22.93
C LEU A 144 -1.14 17.48 -24.06
N PRO A 145 -2.02 17.22 -25.04
CA PRO A 145 -2.15 18.04 -26.25
C PRO A 145 -2.73 19.44 -25.98
N SER A 146 -3.41 19.62 -24.84
CA SER A 146 -4.00 20.90 -24.43
C SER A 146 -2.99 21.88 -23.80
N LEU A 147 -1.74 21.45 -23.56
CA LEU A 147 -0.73 22.27 -22.90
C LEU A 147 0.29 22.86 -23.89
N SER A 148 0.69 24.11 -23.65
CA SER A 148 1.77 24.76 -24.38
C SER A 148 3.15 24.24 -23.92
N GLU A 149 4.19 24.40 -24.74
CA GLU A 149 5.56 23.99 -24.36
C GLU A 149 6.05 24.67 -23.06
N PRO A 150 5.86 25.99 -22.84
CA PRO A 150 6.25 26.61 -21.58
C PRO A 150 5.57 25.99 -20.35
N MET A 151 4.30 25.60 -20.47
CA MET A 151 3.57 24.92 -19.38
C MET A 151 4.10 23.50 -19.15
N LEU A 152 4.44 22.77 -20.22
CA LEU A 152 5.07 21.45 -20.10
C LEU A 152 6.44 21.54 -19.44
N ASP A 153 7.24 22.56 -19.76
CA ASP A 153 8.53 22.80 -19.14
C ASP A 153 8.40 23.10 -17.64
N GLU A 154 7.39 23.87 -17.24
CA GLU A 154 7.08 24.10 -15.83
C GLU A 154 6.72 22.78 -15.10
N LEU A 155 5.91 21.92 -15.71
CA LEU A 155 5.57 20.61 -15.16
C LEU A 155 6.79 19.69 -15.07
N ARG A 156 7.69 19.70 -16.07
CA ARG A 156 8.95 18.94 -16.06
C ARG A 156 9.86 19.41 -14.94
N LEU A 157 10.00 20.73 -14.74
CA LEU A 157 10.76 21.32 -13.65
C LEU A 157 10.15 20.97 -12.28
N SER A 158 8.83 21.02 -12.15
CA SER A 158 8.11 20.62 -10.93
C SER A 158 8.33 19.14 -10.61
N THR A 159 8.20 18.27 -11.61
CA THR A 159 8.46 16.82 -11.51
C THR A 159 9.90 16.56 -11.08
N SER A 160 10.86 17.23 -11.69
CA SER A 160 12.28 17.11 -11.34
C SER A 160 12.57 17.54 -9.90
N ARG A 161 11.94 18.62 -9.42
CA ARG A 161 12.05 19.07 -8.02
C ARG A 161 11.45 18.04 -7.04
N ARG A 162 10.30 17.46 -7.40
CA ARG A 162 9.63 16.44 -6.59
C ARG A 162 10.43 15.14 -6.49
N LEU A 163 11.04 14.70 -7.60
CA LEU A 163 11.92 13.52 -7.59
C LEU A 163 13.17 13.76 -6.75
N ARG A 164 13.78 14.95 -6.86
CA ARG A 164 14.90 15.32 -5.97
C ARG A 164 14.49 15.29 -4.50
N LEU A 165 13.35 15.89 -4.14
CA LEU A 165 12.86 15.85 -2.77
C LEU A 165 12.64 14.41 -2.25
N LEU A 166 12.14 13.52 -3.11
CA LEU A 166 12.00 12.10 -2.77
C LEU A 166 13.37 11.45 -2.51
N ASP A 167 14.32 11.66 -3.42
CA ASP A 167 15.68 11.15 -3.31
C ASP A 167 16.36 11.65 -2.02
N ASP A 168 16.35 12.96 -1.79
CA ASP A 168 16.91 13.61 -0.60
C ASP A 168 16.27 13.07 0.69
N SER A 169 14.98 12.74 0.67
CA SER A 169 14.27 12.16 1.82
C SER A 169 14.76 10.75 2.14
N PHE A 170 14.97 9.91 1.12
CA PHE A 170 15.51 8.57 1.33
C PHE A 170 16.99 8.61 1.77
N GLU A 171 17.78 9.54 1.23
CA GLU A 171 19.16 9.75 1.67
C GLU A 171 19.23 10.18 3.13
N SER A 172 18.42 11.18 3.51
CA SER A 172 18.30 11.66 4.89
C SER A 172 17.86 10.55 5.84
N ALA A 173 16.87 9.75 5.44
CA ALA A 173 16.36 8.65 6.25
C ALA A 173 17.38 7.50 6.39
N ARG A 174 18.18 7.19 5.35
CA ARG A 174 19.24 6.17 5.44
C ARG A 174 20.39 6.66 6.34
N ALA A 175 20.77 7.93 6.24
CA ALA A 175 21.76 8.53 7.13
C ALA A 175 21.29 8.50 8.58
N TYR A 176 20.03 8.87 8.83
CA TYR A 176 19.40 8.76 10.15
C TYR A 176 19.37 7.32 10.67
N SER A 177 19.00 6.33 9.83
CA SER A 177 19.00 4.92 10.22
C SER A 177 20.38 4.44 10.68
N ARG A 178 21.44 4.81 9.95
CA ARG A 178 22.83 4.51 10.33
C ARG A 178 23.23 5.20 11.64
N LEU A 179 22.85 6.47 11.82
CA LEU A 179 23.11 7.22 13.05
C LEU A 179 22.45 6.55 14.27
N ARG A 180 21.17 6.17 14.17
CA ARG A 180 20.44 5.48 15.24
C ARG A 180 21.02 4.10 15.57
N GLN A 181 21.64 3.43 14.59
CA GLN A 181 22.33 2.15 14.81
C GLN A 181 23.64 2.32 15.60
N SER A 182 24.40 3.39 15.36
CA SER A 182 25.65 3.66 16.08
C SER A 182 25.46 4.40 17.41
N ASP A 183 24.40 5.19 17.52
CA ASP A 183 24.05 5.97 18.71
C ASP A 183 22.54 5.89 19.01
N PRO A 184 22.13 5.02 19.95
CA PRO A 184 20.74 4.92 20.39
C PRO A 184 20.19 6.18 21.08
N ASN A 185 21.04 7.15 21.44
CA ASN A 185 20.63 8.42 22.04
C ASN A 185 20.58 9.58 21.02
N ALA A 186 20.89 9.31 19.74
CA ALA A 186 20.78 10.30 18.70
C ALA A 186 19.36 10.91 18.64
N PRO A 187 19.23 12.22 18.30
CA PRO A 187 17.95 12.92 18.28
C PRO A 187 16.89 12.17 17.48
N TRP A 188 15.68 12.11 18.03
CA TRP A 188 14.57 11.37 17.43
C TRP A 188 13.81 12.24 16.41
N ASP A 189 13.70 11.76 15.17
CA ASP A 189 12.83 12.35 14.14
C ASP A 189 11.76 11.31 13.74
N ALA A 190 10.50 11.62 14.03
CA ALA A 190 9.37 10.74 13.75
C ALA A 190 9.32 10.23 12.30
N ARG A 191 9.66 11.10 11.33
CA ARG A 191 9.58 10.76 9.91
C ARG A 191 10.64 9.72 9.56
N TRP A 192 11.87 9.94 9.98
CA TRP A 192 12.98 9.06 9.64
C TRP A 192 12.99 7.79 10.47
N GLU A 193 12.51 7.85 11.72
CA GLU A 193 12.28 6.66 12.54
C GLU A 193 11.32 5.69 11.84
N ALA A 194 10.21 6.21 11.28
CA ALA A 194 9.23 5.40 10.57
C ALA A 194 9.77 4.74 9.29
N MET A 195 10.86 5.26 8.71
CA MET A 195 11.52 4.68 7.53
C MET A 195 12.61 3.67 7.87
N ARG A 196 13.05 3.54 9.14
CA ARG A 196 14.09 2.58 9.51
C ARG A 196 13.75 1.12 9.14
N PRO A 197 12.53 0.61 9.40
CA PRO A 197 12.19 -0.78 9.07
C PRO A 197 12.24 -1.10 7.57
N VAL A 198 12.16 -0.07 6.72
CA VAL A 198 12.30 -0.21 5.27
C VAL A 198 13.75 -0.53 4.88
N PHE A 199 14.73 0.18 5.46
CA PHE A 199 16.15 -0.09 5.23
C PHE A 199 16.64 -1.37 5.90
N GLU A 200 15.96 -1.80 6.97
CA GLU A 200 16.19 -3.08 7.65
C GLU A 200 15.44 -4.25 6.95
N GLN A 201 14.81 -3.99 5.80
CA GLN A 201 14.07 -4.97 4.98
C GLN A 201 12.92 -5.70 5.69
N GLN A 202 12.48 -5.16 6.83
CA GLN A 202 11.33 -5.65 7.58
C GLN A 202 10.02 -5.25 6.90
N ARG A 203 10.00 -4.09 6.21
CA ARG A 203 8.83 -3.57 5.49
C ARG A 203 9.15 -3.31 4.02
N PRO A 204 8.34 -3.79 3.07
CA PRO A 204 8.45 -3.37 1.69
C PRO A 204 8.07 -1.90 1.48
N VAL A 205 8.54 -1.35 0.37
CA VAL A 205 8.11 -0.07 -0.17
C VAL A 205 7.20 -0.33 -1.35
N PHE A 206 5.94 0.08 -1.22
CA PHE A 206 4.95 0.09 -2.28
C PHE A 206 5.11 1.37 -3.08
N VAL A 207 5.58 1.28 -4.31
CA VAL A 207 5.74 2.43 -5.20
C VAL A 207 4.61 2.44 -6.21
N HIS A 208 3.75 3.45 -6.11
CA HIS A 208 2.68 3.72 -7.07
C HIS A 208 3.30 4.30 -8.35
N ALA A 209 3.32 3.50 -9.41
CA ALA A 209 4.00 3.78 -10.66
C ALA A 209 3.31 3.09 -11.83
N ASP A 210 2.78 3.86 -12.77
CA ASP A 210 2.10 3.34 -13.97
C ASP A 210 2.97 3.45 -15.20
N GLU A 211 3.87 4.44 -15.25
CA GLU A 211 4.64 4.76 -16.44
C GLU A 211 5.99 4.04 -16.44
N LEU A 212 6.48 3.65 -17.62
CA LEU A 212 7.78 2.99 -17.78
C LEU A 212 8.91 3.76 -17.06
N ALA A 213 8.95 5.08 -17.17
CA ALA A 213 9.95 5.93 -16.53
C ALA A 213 9.84 5.90 -15.00
N GLN A 214 8.61 5.88 -14.46
CA GLN A 214 8.35 5.74 -13.03
C GLN A 214 8.82 4.37 -12.52
N ILE A 215 8.48 3.28 -13.22
CA ILE A 215 8.90 1.93 -12.85
C ILE A 215 10.45 1.82 -12.86
N ARG A 216 11.13 2.40 -13.87
CA ARG A 216 12.60 2.45 -13.89
C ARG A 216 13.18 3.24 -12.71
N HIS A 217 12.58 4.37 -12.36
CA HIS A 217 13.00 5.16 -11.21
C HIS A 217 12.80 4.39 -9.89
N ALA A 218 11.65 3.71 -9.73
CA ALA A 218 11.37 2.86 -8.57
C ALA A 218 12.39 1.73 -8.41
N LEU A 219 12.75 1.07 -9.52
CA LEU A 219 13.78 0.04 -9.54
C LEU A 219 15.16 0.60 -9.15
N GLY A 220 15.53 1.78 -9.66
CA GLY A 220 16.78 2.44 -9.28
C GLY A 220 16.82 2.84 -7.81
N LEU A 221 15.70 3.32 -7.25
CA LEU A 221 15.58 3.62 -5.82
C LEU A 221 15.77 2.37 -4.97
N ALA A 222 15.14 1.26 -5.36
CA ALA A 222 15.25 -0.01 -4.66
C ALA A 222 16.67 -0.58 -4.70
N GLU A 223 17.35 -0.48 -5.84
CA GLU A 223 18.75 -0.88 -5.98
C GLU A 223 19.70 -0.02 -5.14
N ARG A 224 19.53 1.31 -5.16
CA ARG A 224 20.39 2.25 -4.42
C ARG A 224 20.30 2.08 -2.90
N PHE A 225 19.13 1.74 -2.37
CA PHE A 225 18.90 1.64 -0.92
C PHE A 225 18.60 0.22 -0.41
N GLU A 226 18.75 -0.79 -1.27
CA GLU A 226 18.53 -2.21 -0.94
C GLU A 226 17.10 -2.49 -0.44
N LEU A 227 16.11 -1.86 -1.08
CA LEU A 227 14.72 -1.90 -0.65
C LEU A 227 13.99 -3.14 -1.17
N ARG A 228 13.09 -3.69 -0.36
CA ARG A 228 12.07 -4.64 -0.83
C ARG A 228 10.98 -3.89 -1.57
N LEU A 229 11.02 -3.89 -2.89
CA LEU A 229 10.10 -3.14 -3.75
C LEU A 229 8.84 -3.94 -4.10
N VAL A 230 7.69 -3.25 -4.07
CA VAL A 230 6.44 -3.70 -4.70
C VAL A 230 5.94 -2.59 -5.60
N ILE A 231 5.58 -2.90 -6.85
CA ILE A 231 4.94 -1.93 -7.75
C ILE A 231 3.43 -1.97 -7.53
N VAL A 232 2.81 -0.79 -7.43
CA VAL A 232 1.36 -0.62 -7.37
C VAL A 232 0.92 0.15 -8.62
N GLY A 233 -0.13 -0.33 -9.28
CA GLY A 233 -0.53 0.15 -10.60
C GLY A 233 0.17 -0.65 -11.68
N GLY A 234 1.25 -0.12 -12.24
CA GLY A 234 2.08 -0.84 -13.20
C GLY A 234 1.49 -0.91 -14.60
N ALA A 235 0.76 0.11 -15.06
CA ALA A 235 0.14 0.11 -16.39
C ALA A 235 1.12 -0.21 -17.55
N ASP A 236 2.40 0.22 -17.46
CA ASP A 236 3.46 -0.08 -18.43
C ASP A 236 4.37 -1.26 -17.99
N ALA A 237 4.07 -1.98 -16.91
CA ALA A 237 4.91 -3.06 -16.39
C ALA A 237 5.10 -4.21 -17.40
N TRP A 238 4.07 -4.48 -18.21
CA TRP A 238 4.11 -5.46 -19.31
C TRP A 238 5.20 -5.19 -20.37
N ARG A 239 5.78 -3.97 -20.38
CA ARG A 239 6.88 -3.60 -21.29
C ARG A 239 8.26 -3.99 -20.77
N MET A 240 8.36 -4.48 -19.54
CA MET A 240 9.62 -4.94 -18.94
C MET A 240 9.48 -6.21 -18.07
N PRO A 241 8.75 -7.24 -18.52
CA PRO A 241 8.37 -8.37 -17.67
C PRO A 241 9.59 -9.19 -17.24
N GLU A 242 10.61 -9.35 -18.09
CA GLU A 242 11.84 -10.08 -17.74
C GLU A 242 12.61 -9.38 -16.63
N LEU A 243 12.71 -8.05 -16.68
CA LEU A 243 13.44 -7.26 -15.68
C LEU A 243 12.77 -7.33 -14.31
N LEU A 244 11.44 -7.21 -14.28
CA LEU A 244 10.66 -7.30 -13.04
C LEU A 244 10.73 -8.71 -12.45
N ARG A 245 10.63 -9.74 -13.29
CA ARG A 245 10.77 -11.15 -12.87
C ARG A 245 12.18 -11.45 -12.34
N GLN A 246 13.23 -11.01 -13.05
CA GLN A 246 14.63 -11.23 -12.63
C GLN A 246 14.93 -10.60 -11.27
N ARG A 247 14.30 -9.47 -10.97
CA ARG A 247 14.46 -8.77 -9.68
C ARG A 247 13.47 -9.22 -8.60
N GLY A 248 12.61 -10.20 -8.90
CA GLY A 248 11.64 -10.73 -7.94
C GLY A 248 10.64 -9.67 -7.45
N VAL A 249 10.34 -8.67 -8.28
CA VAL A 249 9.46 -7.54 -7.92
C VAL A 249 8.01 -7.91 -8.26
N PRO A 250 7.10 -8.02 -7.27
CA PRO A 250 5.67 -8.14 -7.52
C PRO A 250 5.16 -6.85 -8.19
N HIS A 251 4.36 -7.00 -9.24
CA HIS A 251 3.82 -5.93 -10.07
C HIS A 251 2.44 -6.30 -10.60
#